data_AF-A0A7C5WYL3-F1
#
_entry.id   AF-A0A7C5WYL3-F1
#
_cell.length_a   1.000
_cell.length_b   1.000
_cell.length_c   1.000
_cell.angle_alpha   90.00
_cell.angle_beta   90.00
_cell.angle_gamma   90.00
#
_symmetry.space_group_name_H-M   'P 1'
#
loop_
_entity.id
_entity.type
_entity.pdbx_description
1 polymer ?
#
loop_
_entity_poly.entity_id
_entity_poly.type
_entity_poly.pdbx_seq_one_letter_code
_entity_poly.pdbx_strand_id
1 'polypeptide(L)' 'MAKSSRALKAKVIAYIATFTALVFAATSVIVVETPATKGFFNLGETMVYTAALLGGTLVGTIA' A
#
# COMPACT_ATOMS: atom_id res chain seq x y z
N MET A 1 9.91 4.70 30.30
CA MET A 1 10.25 4.49 28.87
C MET A 1 9.13 3.80 28.05
N ALA A 2 7.84 3.88 28.41
CA ALA A 2 6.76 3.12 27.76
C ALA A 2 5.94 3.88 26.69
N LYS A 3 5.93 5.23 26.73
CA LYS A 3 5.10 6.07 25.83
C LYS A 3 5.55 5.99 24.35
N SER A 4 6.84 5.82 24.12
CA SER A 4 7.47 5.70 22.78
C SER A 4 6.93 4.49 21.99
N SER A 5 6.73 3.35 22.66
CA SER A 5 6.30 2.11 21.99
C SER A 5 4.87 2.20 21.42
N ARG A 6 3.94 2.83 22.16
CA ARG A 6 2.54 2.95 21.70
C ARG A 6 2.42 3.91 20.51
N ALA A 7 3.15 5.01 20.53
CA ALA A 7 3.19 5.96 19.41
C ALA A 7 3.76 5.32 18.14
N LEU A 8 4.82 4.53 18.27
CA LEU A 8 5.40 3.80 17.13
C LEU A 8 4.42 2.80 16.54
N LYS A 9 3.75 2.00 17.37
CA LYS A 9 2.71 1.06 16.91
C LYS A 9 1.56 1.77 16.21
N ALA A 10 1.08 2.88 16.78
CA ALA A 10 0.03 3.69 16.17
C ALA A 10 0.45 4.23 14.80
N LYS A 11 1.70 4.70 14.67
CA LYS A 11 2.25 5.14 13.38
C LYS A 11 2.27 4.02 12.35
N VAL A 12 2.72 2.81 12.72
CA VAL A 12 2.74 1.66 11.81
C VAL A 12 1.34 1.29 11.35
N ILE A 13 0.36 1.24 12.26
CA ILE A 13 -1.04 0.96 11.91
C ILE A 13 -1.60 2.04 10.99
N ALA A 14 -1.33 3.32 11.28
CA ALA A 14 -1.76 4.42 10.43
C ALA A 14 -1.15 4.34 9.02
N TYR A 15 0.12 3.95 8.92
CA TYR A 15 0.79 3.74 7.64
C TYR A 15 0.12 2.60 6.86
N ILE A 16 -0.10 1.45 7.49
CA ILE A 16 -0.79 0.31 6.87
C ILE A 16 -2.15 0.74 6.33
N ALA A 17 -3.00 1.32 7.19
CA ALA A 17 -4.36 1.71 6.80
C ALA A 17 -4.38 2.73 5.65
N THR A 18 -3.45 3.71 5.69
CA THR A 18 -3.35 4.72 4.63
C THR A 18 -2.89 4.09 3.32
N PHE A 19 -1.84 3.28 3.34
CA PHE A 19 -1.33 2.65 2.12
C PHE A 19 -2.31 1.62 1.56
N THR A 20 -3.03 0.86 2.37
CA THR A 20 -4.11 -0.03 1.89
C THR A 20 -5.18 0.75 1.14
N ALA A 21 -5.61 1.90 1.67
CA ALA A 21 -6.59 2.74 0.98
C ALA A 21 -6.04 3.26 -0.36
N LEU A 22 -4.76 3.63 -0.41
CA LEU A 22 -4.10 4.08 -1.64
C LEU A 22 -3.91 2.94 -2.66
N VAL A 23 -3.54 1.73 -2.22
CA VAL A 23 -3.44 0.53 -3.07
C VAL A 23 -4.80 0.22 -3.67
N PHE A 24 -5.85 0.22 -2.86
CA PHE A 24 -7.23 0.04 -3.34
C PHE A 24 -7.60 1.11 -4.37
N ALA A 25 -7.36 2.39 -4.07
CA ALA A 25 -7.66 3.49 -4.99
C ALA A 25 -6.89 3.33 -6.31
N ALA A 26 -5.59 3.03 -6.27
CA ALA A 26 -4.77 2.80 -7.45
C ALA A 26 -5.23 1.59 -8.28
N THR A 27 -5.77 0.55 -7.63
CA THR A 27 -6.28 -0.66 -8.29
C THR A 27 -7.64 -0.41 -8.95
N SER A 28 -8.55 0.27 -8.25
CA SER A 28 -9.96 0.36 -8.64
C SER A 28 -10.30 1.60 -9.45
N VAL A 29 -9.58 2.72 -9.28
CA VAL A 29 -9.86 3.97 -9.99
C VAL A 29 -9.14 4.02 -11.33
N ILE A 30 -7.94 3.45 -11.41
CA ILE A 30 -7.10 3.52 -12.61
C ILE A 30 -7.04 2.15 -13.26
N VAL A 31 -7.85 1.96 -14.31
CA VAL A 31 -7.86 0.74 -15.11
C VAL A 31 -7.14 1.02 -16.43
N VAL A 32 -6.00 0.37 -16.60
CA VAL A 32 -5.24 0.39 -17.86
C VAL A 32 -5.37 -0.98 -18.50
N GLU A 33 -6.17 -1.08 -19.57
CA GLU A 33 -6.37 -2.33 -20.27
C GLU A 33 -5.10 -2.78 -21.01
N THR A 34 -4.90 -4.09 -21.10
CA THR A 34 -3.83 -4.69 -21.91
C THR A 34 -4.47 -5.43 -23.10
N PRO A 35 -4.68 -4.76 -24.27
CA PRO A 35 -5.53 -5.28 -25.34
C PRO A 35 -5.07 -6.64 -25.90
N ALA A 36 -3.75 -6.87 -25.92
CA ALA A 36 -3.16 -8.10 -26.45
C ALA A 36 -3.49 -9.34 -25.60
N THR A 37 -3.62 -9.19 -24.28
CA THR A 37 -3.86 -10.31 -23.35
C THR A 37 -5.25 -10.29 -22.74
N LYS A 38 -6.05 -9.24 -23.02
CA LYS A 38 -7.37 -8.99 -22.40
C LYS A 38 -7.32 -8.92 -20.88
N GLY A 39 -6.18 -8.53 -20.34
CA GLY A 39 -6.02 -8.26 -18.92
C GLY A 39 -6.13 -6.77 -18.61
N PHE A 40 -5.70 -6.42 -17.41
CA PHE A 40 -5.44 -5.04 -17.02
C PHE A 40 -4.07 -4.94 -16.36
N PHE A 41 -3.43 -3.81 -16.52
CA PHE A 41 -2.21 -3.45 -15.81
C PHE A 41 -2.60 -3.03 -14.39
N ASN A 42 -2.21 -3.83 -13.39
CA ASN A 42 -2.55 -3.57 -11.99
C ASN A 42 -1.65 -2.47 -11.42
N LEU A 43 -2.11 -1.22 -11.52
CA LEU A 43 -1.37 -0.09 -10.98
C LEU A 43 -1.28 -0.12 -9.44
N GLY A 44 -2.18 -0.82 -8.76
CA GLY A 44 -2.13 -1.03 -7.32
C GLY A 44 -0.83 -1.68 -6.85
N GLU A 45 -0.23 -2.56 -7.66
CA GLU A 45 1.02 -3.23 -7.32
C GLU A 45 2.20 -2.24 -7.17
N THR A 46 2.21 -1.18 -7.98
CA THR A 46 3.21 -0.10 -7.83
C THR A 46 3.06 0.64 -6.51
N MET A 47 1.83 0.74 -5.98
CA MET A 47 1.55 1.35 -4.69
C MET A 47 1.92 0.43 -3.53
N VAL A 48 1.82 -0.90 -3.70
CA VAL A 48 2.37 -1.87 -2.74
C VAL A 48 3.89 -1.71 -2.62
N TYR A 49 4.60 -1.57 -3.75
CA TYR A 49 6.05 -1.32 -3.73
C TYR A 49 6.39 0.02 -3.07
N THR A 50 5.58 1.05 -3.33
CA THR A 50 5.74 2.36 -2.70
C THR A 50 5.54 2.28 -1.18
N ALA A 51 4.54 1.52 -0.71
CA ALA A 51 4.30 1.27 0.70
C ALA A 51 5.48 0.53 1.37
N ALA A 52 6.07 -0.45 0.69
CA ALA A 52 7.25 -1.16 1.17
C ALA A 52 8.48 -0.24 1.27
N LEU A 53 8.70 0.62 0.27
CA LEU A 53 9.84 1.55 0.25
C LEU A 53 9.74 2.64 1.33
N LEU A 54 8.53 3.15 1.59
CA LEU A 54 8.32 4.27 2.53
C LEU A 54 7.99 3.82 3.96
N GLY A 55 7.29 2.69 4.11
CA GLY A 55 6.84 2.14 5.39
C GLY A 55 7.66 0.95 5.90
N GLY A 56 8.59 0.44 5.08
CA GLY A 56 9.34 -0.78 5.37
C GLY A 56 8.55 -2.05 5.06
N THR A 57 9.22 -3.20 5.18
CA THR A 57 8.69 -4.51 4.76
C THR A 57 7.33 -4.82 5.38
N LEU A 58 7.15 -4.59 6.69
CA LEU A 58 5.89 -4.89 7.36
C LEU A 58 4.70 -4.09 6.80
N VAL A 59 4.91 -2.80 6.52
CA VAL A 59 3.83 -1.96 5.98
C VAL A 59 3.50 -2.40 4.57
N GLY A 60 4.50 -2.58 3.69
CA GLY A 60 4.26 -3.02 2.32
C GLY A 60 3.70 -4.44 2.19
N THR A 61 3.98 -5.35 3.14
CA THR A 61 3.41 -6.70 3.12
C THR A 61 1.93 -6.73 3.51
N ILE A 62 1.50 -5.83 4.40
CA ILE A 62 0.11 -5.80 4.89
C ILE A 62 -0.76 -4.84 4.07
N ALA A 63 -0.17 -3.72 3.62
CA ALA A 63 -0.87 -2.66 2.92
C ALA A 63 -1.51 -3.15 1.62
#